data_AF-A0A9W6B266-F1
#
_entry.id   AF-A0A9W6B266-F1
#
_cell.length_a   1.000
_cell.length_b   1.000
_cell.length_c   1.000
_cell.angle_alpha   90.00
_cell.angle_beta   90.00
_cell.angle_gamma   90.00
#
_symmetry.space_group_name_H-M   'P 1'
#
loop_
_entity.id
_entity.type
_entity.pdbx_description
1 polymer ?
#
loop_
_entity_poly.entity_id
_entity_poly.type
_entity_poly.pdbx_seq_one_letter_code
_entity_poly.pdbx_strand_id
1 'polypeptide(L)'
;MNASQSLFSLIILEELILLMIFTYIILIHPNFNYLYVSLILAYDYHIIGHIIQSILVRSYTPGLVLGVISGILSIYWIVNIPVLNWILTFILSLVFIILIVINLICCYQIGLKFRFKK
;
A
#
# COMPACT_ATOMS: atom_id res chain seq x y z
N MET A 1 -16.34 13.84 -9.69
CA MET A 1 -17.34 12.77 -9.45
C MET A 1 -17.18 12.31 -8.00
N ASN A 2 -18.16 12.60 -7.14
CA ASN A 2 -18.06 12.25 -5.72
C ASN A 2 -18.39 10.76 -5.56
N ALA A 3 -17.35 9.93 -5.41
CA ALA A 3 -17.52 8.67 -4.71
C ALA A 3 -18.13 9.00 -3.34
N SER A 4 -19.14 8.24 -2.90
CA SER A 4 -19.66 8.43 -1.55
C SER A 4 -18.50 8.17 -0.57
N GLN A 5 -18.42 8.96 0.51
CA GLN A 5 -17.38 8.77 1.55
C GLN A 5 -17.32 7.31 2.04
N SER A 6 -18.45 6.59 2.00
CA SER A 6 -18.54 5.16 2.31
C SER A 6 -17.79 4.26 1.33
N LEU A 7 -17.84 4.53 0.01
CA LEU A 7 -17.14 3.72 -1.00
C LEU A 7 -15.63 3.90 -0.87
N PHE A 8 -15.20 5.14 -0.66
CA PHE A 8 -13.79 5.47 -0.45
C PHE A 8 -13.24 4.81 0.82
N SER A 9 -13.99 4.85 1.93
CA SER A 9 -13.59 4.19 3.18
C SER A 9 -13.51 2.66 3.05
N LEU A 10 -14.41 2.05 2.27
CA LEU A 10 -14.39 0.61 1.97
C LEU A 10 -13.16 0.20 1.16
N ILE A 11 -12.78 1.00 0.15
CA ILE A 11 -11.59 0.74 -0.67
C ILE A 11 -10.33 0.81 0.20
N ILE A 12 -10.19 1.83 1.06
CA ILE A 12 -9.05 1.93 1.98
C ILE A 12 -9.00 0.75 2.95
N LEU A 13 -10.15 0.35 3.49
CA LEU A 13 -10.21 -0.79 4.42
C LEU A 13 -9.77 -2.09 3.74
N GLU A 14 -10.20 -2.32 2.50
CA GLU A 14 -9.80 -3.49 1.72
C GLU A 14 -8.28 -3.51 1.48
N GLU A 15 -7.71 -2.39 1.06
CA GLU A 15 -6.27 -2.26 0.84
C GLU A 15 -5.46 -2.51 2.12
N LEU A 16 -5.93 -2.01 3.27
CA LEU A 16 -5.32 -2.29 4.57
C LEU A 16 -5.40 -3.78 4.93
N ILE A 17 -6.55 -4.43 4.73
CA ILE A 17 -6.72 -5.86 5.01
C ILE A 17 -5.77 -6.69 4.14
N LEU A 18 -5.69 -6.36 2.85
CA LEU A 18 -4.83 -7.05 1.91
C LEU A 18 -3.34 -6.91 2.31
N LEU A 19 -2.90 -5.70 2.67
CA LEU A 19 -1.55 -5.46 3.20
C LEU A 19 -1.27 -6.28 4.46
N MET A 20 -2.23 -6.36 5.39
CA MET A 20 -2.10 -7.15 6.62
C MET A 20 -2.00 -8.65 6.32
N ILE A 21 -2.79 -9.18 5.38
CA ILE A 21 -2.72 -10.58 4.96
C ILE A 21 -1.35 -10.91 4.36
N PHE A 22 -0.86 -10.08 3.43
CA PHE A 22 0.48 -10.28 2.84
C PHE A 22 1.57 -10.25 3.90
N THR A 23 1.51 -9.28 4.81
CA THR A 23 2.50 -9.15 5.90
C THR A 23 2.46 -10.38 6.83
N TYR A 24 1.26 -10.85 7.18
CA TYR A 24 1.09 -12.03 8.03
C TYR A 24 1.63 -13.31 7.37
N ILE A 25 1.31 -13.54 6.09
CA ILE A 25 1.84 -14.69 5.33
C ILE A 25 3.37 -14.68 5.31
N ILE A 26 3.98 -13.51 5.10
CA ILE A 26 5.43 -13.38 5.08
C ILE A 26 6.04 -13.65 6.47
N LEU A 27 5.39 -13.19 7.55
CA LEU A 27 5.85 -13.43 8.93
C LEU A 27 5.88 -14.92 9.31
N ILE A 28 4.95 -15.74 8.79
CA ILE A 28 4.94 -17.18 9.04
C ILE A 28 6.12 -17.90 8.36
N HIS A 29 6.75 -17.26 7.37
CA HIS A 29 7.83 -17.83 6.59
C HIS A 29 9.15 -17.03 6.78
N PRO A 30 9.93 -17.35 7.83
CA PRO A 30 11.10 -16.55 8.24
C PRO A 30 12.25 -16.51 7.21
N ASN A 31 12.23 -17.37 6.19
CA ASN A 31 13.21 -17.36 5.11
C ASN A 31 12.96 -16.26 4.06
N PHE A 32 11.84 -15.54 4.16
CA PHE A 32 11.40 -14.54 3.18
C PHE A 32 11.68 -13.09 3.61
N ASN A 33 12.81 -12.85 4.30
CA ASN A 33 13.23 -11.50 4.69
C ASN A 33 13.31 -10.53 3.51
N TYR A 34 13.71 -10.99 2.32
CA TYR A 34 13.76 -10.15 1.13
C TYR A 34 12.35 -9.75 0.63
N LEU A 35 11.35 -10.62 0.72
CA LEU A 35 9.95 -10.32 0.40
C LEU A 35 9.35 -9.34 1.41
N TYR A 36 9.66 -9.54 2.69
CA TYR A 36 9.23 -8.64 3.76
C TYR A 36 9.71 -7.20 3.51
N VAL A 37 11.02 -7.03 3.27
CA VAL A 37 11.60 -5.73 2.97
C VAL A 37 11.05 -5.16 1.66
N SER A 38 10.81 -5.99 0.64
CA SER A 38 10.22 -5.55 -0.64
C SER A 38 8.80 -5.00 -0.45
N LEU A 39 7.99 -5.65 0.37
CA LEU A 39 6.62 -5.24 0.65
C LEU A 39 6.58 -3.90 1.42
N ILE A 40 7.47 -3.73 2.40
CA ILE A 40 7.57 -2.48 3.15
C ILE A 40 8.06 -1.34 2.24
N LEU A 41 9.07 -1.58 1.39
CA LEU A 41 9.51 -0.58 0.43
C LEU A 41 8.38 -0.17 -0.53
N ALA A 42 7.59 -1.14 -1.01
CA ALA A 42 6.42 -0.86 -1.85
C ALA A 42 5.38 0.00 -1.13
N TYR A 43 5.14 -0.29 0.15
CA TYR A 43 4.26 0.51 1.01
C TYR A 43 4.77 1.95 1.18
N ASP A 44 6.07 2.15 1.42
CA ASP A 44 6.66 3.49 1.54
C ASP A 44 6.55 4.28 0.23
N TYR A 45 6.78 3.64 -0.91
CA TYR A 45 6.55 4.25 -2.22
C TYR A 45 5.08 4.61 -2.46
N HIS A 46 4.15 3.79 -1.99
CA HIS A 46 2.73 4.09 -2.04
C HIS A 46 2.37 5.32 -1.20
N ILE A 47 2.93 5.48 0.00
CA ILE A 47 2.75 6.69 0.84
C ILE A 47 3.25 7.94 0.10
N ILE A 48 4.39 7.85 -0.60
CA ILE A 48 4.88 8.96 -1.45
C ILE A 48 3.84 9.33 -2.51
N GLY A 49 3.16 8.35 -3.10
CA GLY A 49 2.02 8.58 -4.00
C GLY A 49 0.92 9.43 -3.34
N HIS A 50 0.53 9.10 -2.11
CA HIS A 50 -0.46 9.90 -1.36
C HIS A 50 0.02 11.33 -1.02
N ILE A 51 1.32 11.51 -0.77
CA ILE A 51 1.91 12.85 -0.57
C ILE A 51 1.77 13.67 -1.84
N ILE A 52 2.19 13.12 -2.98
CA ILE A 52 2.08 13.78 -4.29
C ILE A 52 0.61 14.11 -4.59
N GLN A 53 -0.29 13.15 -4.37
CA GLN A 53 -1.73 13.35 -4.57
C GLN A 53 -2.29 14.48 -3.71
N SER A 54 -1.92 14.53 -2.43
CA SER A 54 -2.41 15.58 -1.51
C SER A 54 -1.92 16.97 -1.92
N ILE A 55 -0.69 17.07 -2.43
CA ILE A 55 -0.14 18.32 -2.97
C ILE A 55 -0.89 18.75 -4.23
N LEU A 56 -1.12 17.82 -5.17
CA LEU A 56 -1.78 18.11 -6.45
C LEU A 56 -3.25 18.50 -6.28
N VAL A 57 -3.98 17.78 -5.42
CA VAL A 57 -5.41 18.05 -5.16
C VAL A 57 -5.60 19.19 -4.16
N ARG A 58 -4.52 19.61 -3.47
CA ARG A 58 -4.54 20.60 -2.37
C ARG A 58 -5.57 20.26 -1.29
N SER A 59 -5.77 18.98 -1.06
CA SER A 59 -6.70 18.45 -0.07
C SER A 59 -6.05 17.32 0.70
N TYR A 60 -6.56 17.09 1.91
CA TYR A 60 -6.09 16.01 2.75
C TYR A 60 -6.55 14.66 2.17
N THR A 61 -5.60 13.76 1.94
CA THR A 61 -5.90 12.36 1.63
C THR A 61 -6.04 11.58 2.94
N PRO A 62 -7.20 10.97 3.21
CA PRO A 62 -7.40 10.16 4.42
C PRO A 62 -6.39 9.02 4.49
N GLY A 63 -5.75 8.86 5.64
CA GLY A 63 -4.69 7.87 5.84
C GLY A 63 -3.26 8.41 5.68
N LEU A 64 -3.07 9.60 5.13
CA LEU A 64 -1.72 10.17 4.90
C LEU A 64 -0.92 10.37 6.19
N VAL A 65 -1.51 10.96 7.24
CA VAL A 65 -0.79 11.23 8.50
C VAL A 65 -0.30 9.94 9.14
N LEU A 66 -1.19 8.95 9.24
CA LEU A 66 -0.85 7.65 9.78
C LEU A 66 0.21 6.96 8.90
N GLY A 67 0.04 7.01 7.58
CA GLY A 67 0.98 6.47 6.60
C GLY A 67 2.38 7.08 6.72
N VAL A 68 2.50 8.40 6.87
CA VAL A 68 3.80 9.05 7.05
C VAL A 68 4.48 8.61 8.35
N ILE A 69 3.73 8.52 9.45
CA ILE A 69 4.27 8.07 10.74
C ILE A 69 4.76 6.62 10.65
N SER A 70 3.94 5.72 10.10
CA SER A 70 4.32 4.32 9.93
C SER A 70 5.42 4.11 8.90
N GLY A 71 5.49 4.93 7.84
CA GLY A 71 6.56 4.90 6.83
C GLY A 71 7.91 5.33 7.38
N ILE A 72 7.95 6.33 8.27
CA ILE A 72 9.21 6.70 8.95
C ILE A 72 9.67 5.56 9.87
N LEU A 73 8.73 4.99 10.61
CA LEU A 73 9.02 3.88 11.51
C LEU A 73 9.51 2.64 10.72
N SER A 74 8.84 2.29 9.62
CA SER A 74 9.16 1.12 8.80
C SER A 74 10.58 1.21 8.20
N ILE A 75 10.99 2.38 7.70
CA ILE A 75 12.35 2.61 7.21
C ILE A 75 13.38 2.34 8.32
N TYR A 76 13.14 2.83 9.53
CA TYR A 76 14.02 2.57 10.67
C TYR A 76 14.14 1.06 10.97
N TRP A 77 13.05 0.30 10.83
CA TRP A 77 13.07 -1.16 11.01
C TRP A 77 13.84 -1.88 9.91
N ILE A 78 13.65 -1.50 8.63
CA ILE A 78 14.28 -2.17 7.48
C ILE A 78 15.81 -2.03 7.51
N VAL A 79 16.34 -0.88 7.94
CA VAL A 79 17.80 -0.64 7.98
C VAL A 79 18.54 -1.69 8.83
N ASN A 80 17.86 -2.28 9.81
CA ASN A 80 18.43 -3.28 10.70
C ASN A 80 18.26 -4.72 10.20
N ILE A 81 17.57 -4.95 9.08
CA ILE A 81 17.30 -6.29 8.54
C ILE A 81 18.38 -6.65 7.50
N PRO A 82 19.11 -7.76 7.67
CA PRO A 82 20.07 -8.22 6.67
C PRO A 82 19.34 -8.71 5.42
N VAL A 83 19.50 -7.99 4.31
CA VAL A 83 18.97 -8.36 3.00
C VAL A 83 20.07 -8.97 2.14
N LEU A 84 19.86 -10.20 1.69
CA LEU A 84 20.83 -10.97 0.91
C LEU A 84 21.04 -10.39 -0.50
N ASN A 85 20.00 -9.80 -1.11
CA ASN A 85 20.06 -9.26 -2.48
C ASN A 85 19.17 -8.01 -2.64
N TRP A 86 19.79 -6.83 -2.53
CA TRP A 86 19.11 -5.54 -2.65
C TRP A 86 18.48 -5.29 -4.03
N ILE A 87 19.10 -5.78 -5.11
CA ILE A 87 18.59 -5.58 -6.48
C ILE A 87 17.26 -6.33 -6.64
N LEU A 88 17.22 -7.60 -6.21
CA LEU A 88 16.01 -8.40 -6.27
C LEU A 88 14.89 -7.77 -5.43
N THR A 89 15.22 -7.33 -4.22
CA THR A 89 14.28 -6.63 -3.32
C THR A 89 13.70 -5.38 -3.96
N PHE A 90 14.54 -4.56 -4.62
CA PHE A 90 14.08 -3.37 -5.30
C PHE A 90 13.13 -3.69 -6.46
N ILE A 91 13.50 -4.63 -7.34
CA ILE A 91 12.63 -5.06 -8.46
C ILE A 91 11.29 -5.56 -7.95
N LEU A 92 11.30 -6.37 -6.88
CA LEU A 92 10.09 -6.96 -6.32
C LEU A 92 9.19 -5.90 -5.66
N SER A 93 9.78 -4.86 -5.06
CA SER A 93 9.00 -3.72 -4.53
C SER A 93 8.21 -3.00 -5.62
N LEU A 94 8.77 -2.85 -6.84
CA LEU A 94 8.04 -2.28 -7.98
C LEU A 94 6.87 -3.16 -8.40
N VAL A 95 7.03 -4.49 -8.36
CA VAL A 95 5.95 -5.44 -8.65
C VAL A 95 4.81 -5.29 -7.63
N PHE A 96 5.12 -5.15 -6.34
CA PHE A 96 4.12 -4.93 -5.31
C PHE A 96 3.37 -3.61 -5.48
N ILE A 97 4.05 -2.52 -5.86
CA ILE A 97 3.37 -1.25 -6.18
C ILE A 97 2.38 -1.43 -7.33
N ILE A 98 2.80 -2.10 -8.40
CA ILE A 98 1.92 -2.37 -9.54
C ILE A 98 0.69 -3.16 -9.07
N LEU A 99 0.88 -4.16 -8.21
CA LEU A 99 -0.21 -4.95 -7.64
C LEU A 99 -1.17 -4.11 -6.81
N ILE A 100 -0.65 -3.20 -5.97
CA ILE A 100 -1.44 -2.25 -5.18
C ILE A 100 -2.29 -1.36 -6.10
N VAL A 101 -1.68 -0.78 -7.15
CA VAL A 101 -2.39 0.09 -8.10
C VAL A 101 -3.47 -0.67 -8.86
N ILE A 102 -3.18 -1.90 -9.32
CA ILE A 102 -4.17 -2.76 -9.99
C ILE A 102 -5.33 -3.08 -9.05
N ASN A 103 -5.05 -3.40 -7.79
CA ASN A 103 -6.07 -3.68 -6.78
C ASN A 103 -7.00 -2.47 -6.60
N LEU A 104 -6.42 -1.27 -6.45
CA LEU A 104 -7.17 -0.03 -6.30
C LEU A 104 -8.10 0.25 -7.50
N ILE A 105 -7.59 0.08 -8.73
CA ILE A 105 -8.39 0.26 -9.95
C ILE A 105 -9.54 -0.76 -10.01
N CYS A 106 -9.27 -2.02 -9.68
CA CYS A 106 -10.26 -3.09 -9.66
C CYS A 106 -11.37 -2.79 -8.65
N CYS A 107 -11.01 -2.45 -7.41
CA CYS A 107 -11.94 -2.10 -6.34
C CYS A 107 -12.79 -0.88 -6.70
N TYR A 108 -12.20 0.13 -7.33
CA TYR A 108 -12.94 1.29 -7.83
C TYR A 108 -13.97 0.91 -8.91
N GLN A 109 -13.57 0.10 -9.90
CA GLN A 109 -14.47 -0.36 -10.98
C GLN A 109 -15.64 -1.19 -10.43
N ILE A 110 -15.35 -2.12 -9.51
CA ILE A 110 -16.38 -2.95 -8.85
C ILE A 110 -17.33 -2.06 -8.05
N GLY A 111 -16.79 -1.13 -7.26
CA GLY A 111 -17.57 -0.17 -6.47
C GLY A 111 -18.53 0.67 -7.32
N LEU A 112 -18.07 1.14 -8.49
CA LEU A 112 -18.94 1.84 -9.45
C LEU A 112 -20.06 0.93 -9.97
N LYS A 113 -19.74 -0.31 -10.35
CA LYS A 113 -20.73 -1.26 -10.91
C LYS A 113 -21.85 -1.59 -9.92
N PHE A 114 -21.56 -1.69 -8.62
CA PHE A 114 -22.58 -1.90 -7.59
C PHE A 114 -23.43 -0.65 -7.32
N ARG A 115 -22.86 0.56 -7.50
CA ARG A 115 -23.59 1.81 -7.34
C ARG A 115 -24.62 2.06 -8.45
N PHE A 116 -24.34 1.66 -9.69
CA PHE A 116 -25.28 1.79 -10.82
C PHE A 116 -26.39 0.72 -10.84
N LYS A 117 -26.36 -0.24 -9.90
CA LYS A 117 -27.36 -1.30 -9.78
C LYS A 117 -28.37 -1.08 -8.64
N LYS A 118 -28.25 0.05 -7.93
CA LYS A 118 -29.27 0.61 -7.02
C LYS A 118 -29.95 1.78 -7.70
#